data_AF-A0A6A3HTY3-F1
#
_entry.id   AF-A0A6A3HTY3-F1
#
_cell.length_a   1.000
_cell.length_b   1.000
_cell.length_c   1.000
_cell.angle_alpha   90.00
_cell.angle_beta   90.00
_cell.angle_gamma   90.00
#
_symmetry.space_group_name_H-M   'P 1'
#
loop_
_entity.id
_entity.type
_entity.pdbx_description
1 polymer ?
#
loop_
_entity_poly.entity_id
_entity_poly.type
_entity_poly.pdbx_seq_one_letter_code
_entity_poly.pdbx_strand_id
1 'polypeptide(L)'
;MPTTYRQAALAAKTIAASVALACALMLQRNPPENVFTFEAAIAFESMLDDKSYNAWFCRHLRCTQETFRKRCSFLRTHFPTKPYKKYSFERAVACTLFHLGSSGGFRETAQAFGVSKAWCIVNVNAVVRELAAMRAKCIRLPQTLEEWDPIIDGFRQ
;
A
#
# COMPACT_ATOMS: atom_id res chain seq x y z
N MET A 1 30.51 21.89 55.88
CA MET A 1 29.92 21.94 54.51
C MET A 1 29.48 20.53 54.07
N PRO A 2 28.28 20.03 54.49
CA PRO A 2 27.82 18.66 54.17
C PRO A 2 26.69 18.59 53.13
N THR A 3 26.27 19.73 52.58
CA THR A 3 25.05 19.89 51.76
C THR A 3 25.21 19.43 50.31
N THR A 4 26.39 19.60 49.73
CA THR A 4 26.69 19.31 48.31
C THR A 4 26.68 17.82 47.98
N TYR A 5 27.17 16.97 48.90
CA TYR A 5 27.23 15.52 48.68
C TYR A 5 25.83 14.87 48.68
N ARG A 6 24.93 15.34 49.55
CA ARG A 6 23.53 14.87 49.58
C ARG A 6 22.76 15.27 48.33
N GLN A 7 23.00 16.48 47.82
CA GLN A 7 22.39 16.95 46.57
C GLN A 7 22.91 16.19 45.36
N ALA A 8 24.22 15.94 45.28
CA ALA A 8 24.82 15.13 44.23
C ALA A 8 24.33 13.66 44.26
N ALA A 9 24.21 13.07 45.44
CA ALA A 9 23.69 11.71 45.60
C ALA A 9 22.19 11.62 45.24
N LEU A 10 21.40 12.67 45.52
CA LEU A 10 20.00 12.72 45.12
C LEU A 10 19.85 12.87 43.61
N ALA A 11 20.65 13.74 42.98
CA ALA A 11 20.69 13.92 41.52
C ALA A 11 21.14 12.66 40.79
N ALA A 12 22.16 11.94 41.29
CA ALA A 12 22.60 10.67 40.73
C ALA A 12 21.49 9.60 40.80
N LYS A 13 20.74 9.55 41.90
CA LYS A 13 19.62 8.62 42.06
C LYS A 13 18.45 8.93 41.12
N THR A 14 18.11 10.21 40.93
CA THR A 14 17.04 10.60 40.00
C THR A 14 17.41 10.33 38.54
N ILE A 15 18.67 10.56 38.16
CA ILE A 15 19.18 10.24 36.81
C ILE A 15 19.20 8.73 36.58
N ALA A 16 19.67 7.94 37.56
CA ALA A 16 19.68 6.49 37.44
C ALA A 16 18.25 5.92 37.31
N ALA A 17 17.29 6.46 38.07
CA ALA A 17 15.90 6.03 37.99
C ALA A 17 15.24 6.40 36.65
N SER A 18 15.52 7.58 36.08
CA SER A 18 14.96 7.99 34.79
C SER A 18 15.55 7.22 33.61
N VAL A 19 16.85 6.91 33.65
CA VAL A 19 17.49 6.04 32.64
C VAL A 19 16.98 4.61 32.75
N ALA A 20 16.82 4.07 33.96
CA ALA A 20 16.25 2.73 34.16
C ALA A 20 14.81 2.65 33.66
N LEU A 21 13.99 3.68 33.90
CA LEU A 21 12.61 3.76 33.41
C LEU A 21 12.57 3.88 31.88
N ALA A 22 13.42 4.71 31.27
CA ALA A 22 13.51 4.84 29.82
C ALA A 22 13.97 3.52 29.16
N CYS A 23 14.98 2.85 29.72
CA CYS A 23 15.43 1.54 29.25
C CYS A 23 14.35 0.46 29.44
N ALA A 24 13.61 0.47 30.55
CA ALA A 24 12.49 -0.46 30.78
C ALA A 24 11.34 -0.24 29.79
N LEU A 25 11.02 1.02 29.46
CA LEU A 25 10.03 1.37 28.43
C LEU A 25 10.51 0.99 27.01
N MET A 26 11.80 1.14 26.72
CA MET A 26 12.39 0.74 25.44
C MET A 26 12.50 -0.79 25.30
N LEU A 27 12.68 -1.51 26.41
CA LEU A 27 12.72 -2.98 26.47
C LEU A 27 11.32 -3.61 26.55
N GLN A 28 10.30 -2.85 26.99
CA GLN A 28 8.90 -3.15 26.69
C GLN A 28 8.68 -2.98 25.18
N ARG A 29 9.12 -3.98 24.41
CA ARG A 29 8.32 -4.37 23.27
C ARG A 29 6.94 -4.64 23.84
N ASN A 30 5.96 -3.83 23.43
CA ASN A 30 4.57 -4.23 23.57
C ASN A 30 4.52 -5.71 23.19
N PRO A 31 3.90 -6.60 23.99
CA PRO A 31 3.60 -7.94 23.50
C PRO A 31 3.00 -7.76 22.11
N PRO A 32 3.36 -8.57 21.10
CA PRO A 32 2.79 -8.42 19.79
C PRO A 32 1.28 -8.52 19.97
N GLU A 33 0.66 -7.36 20.04
CA GLU A 33 -0.76 -7.24 20.11
C GLU A 33 -1.17 -7.77 18.75
N ASN A 34 -1.90 -8.88 18.73
CA ASN A 34 -2.71 -9.26 17.58
C ASN A 34 -3.85 -8.24 17.41
N VAL A 35 -3.54 -6.94 17.50
CA VAL A 35 -4.39 -5.85 17.05
C VAL A 35 -4.21 -5.82 15.55
N PHE A 36 -4.73 -6.83 14.85
CA PHE A 36 -5.08 -6.82 13.42
C PHE A 36 -5.80 -8.12 13.02
N THR A 37 -6.76 -8.59 13.80
CA THR A 37 -7.94 -9.21 13.20
C THR A 37 -8.73 -8.12 12.46
N PHE A 38 -8.17 -7.61 11.36
CA PHE A 38 -9.04 -7.12 10.30
C PHE A 38 -9.81 -8.33 9.82
N GLU A 39 -11.14 -8.20 9.87
CA GLU A 39 -12.11 -9.15 9.37
C GLU A 39 -11.60 -9.85 8.12
N ALA A 40 -11.63 -11.19 8.15
CA ALA A 40 -11.35 -12.13 7.08
C ALA A 40 -10.68 -11.51 5.84
N ALA A 41 -9.40 -11.84 5.62
CA ALA A 41 -8.69 -11.66 4.34
C ALA A 41 -9.71 -11.57 3.20
N ILE A 42 -9.91 -10.36 2.66
CA ILE A 42 -10.99 -10.08 1.73
C ILE A 42 -11.09 -11.24 0.75
N ALA A 43 -12.27 -11.84 0.63
CA ALA A 43 -12.55 -12.90 -0.34
C ALA A 43 -12.58 -12.30 -1.74
N PHE A 44 -11.47 -11.70 -2.14
CA PHE A 44 -11.33 -10.82 -3.28
C PHE A 44 -11.71 -11.56 -4.55
N GLU A 45 -11.41 -12.86 -4.63
CA GLU A 45 -11.80 -13.68 -5.78
C GLU A 45 -13.33 -13.75 -5.91
N SER A 46 -14.07 -13.92 -4.80
CA SER A 46 -15.53 -13.89 -4.81
C SER A 46 -16.09 -12.52 -5.17
N MET A 47 -15.40 -11.44 -4.76
CA MET A 47 -15.77 -10.07 -5.13
C MET A 47 -15.53 -9.75 -6.60
N LEU A 48 -14.76 -10.55 -7.34
CA LEU A 48 -14.57 -10.34 -8.76
C LEU A 48 -15.82 -10.66 -9.56
N ASP A 49 -16.76 -11.44 -9.05
CA ASP A 49 -17.96 -11.87 -9.77
C ASP A 49 -19.22 -11.17 -9.27
N ASP A 50 -19.26 -10.80 -7.99
CA ASP A 50 -20.41 -10.10 -7.41
C ASP A 50 -20.38 -8.59 -7.69
N LYS A 51 -21.40 -8.11 -8.42
CA LYS A 51 -21.58 -6.70 -8.80
C LYS A 51 -21.86 -5.78 -7.61
N SER A 52 -22.36 -6.32 -6.49
CA SER A 52 -22.64 -5.56 -5.27
C SER A 52 -21.39 -4.84 -4.74
N TYR A 53 -20.20 -5.38 -5.03
CA TYR A 53 -18.92 -4.82 -4.62
C TYR A 53 -18.39 -3.69 -5.52
N ASN A 54 -19.09 -3.27 -6.58
CA ASN A 54 -18.59 -2.21 -7.45
C ASN A 54 -18.23 -0.92 -6.70
N ALA A 55 -19.00 -0.55 -5.67
CA ALA A 55 -18.69 0.60 -4.82
C ALA A 55 -17.32 0.47 -4.12
N TRP A 56 -16.95 -0.74 -3.71
CA TRP A 56 -15.64 -1.03 -3.14
C TRP A 56 -14.52 -0.82 -4.16
N PHE A 57 -14.69 -1.29 -5.39
CA PHE A 57 -13.71 -1.08 -6.47
C PHE A 57 -13.51 0.41 -6.75
N CYS A 58 -14.61 1.17 -6.87
CA CYS A 58 -14.53 2.62 -7.07
C CYS A 58 -13.78 3.32 -5.92
N ARG A 59 -14.09 2.94 -4.67
CA ARG A 59 -13.50 3.55 -3.48
C ARG A 59 -12.02 3.22 -3.30
N HIS A 60 -11.63 1.96 -3.49
CA HIS A 60 -10.31 1.47 -3.12
C HIS A 60 -9.34 1.32 -4.29
N LEU A 61 -9.85 1.10 -5.51
CA LEU A 61 -9.05 0.95 -6.73
C LEU A 61 -9.26 2.09 -7.73
N ARG A 62 -10.08 3.09 -7.39
CA ARG A 62 -10.37 4.30 -8.19
C ARG A 62 -10.89 4.00 -9.60
N CYS A 63 -11.53 2.85 -9.79
CA CYS A 63 -12.15 2.44 -11.04
C CYS A 63 -13.35 1.52 -10.80
N THR A 64 -14.25 1.43 -11.78
CA THR A 64 -15.35 0.47 -11.72
C THR A 64 -14.84 -0.96 -11.80
N GLN A 65 -15.61 -1.91 -11.27
CA GLN A 65 -15.29 -3.34 -11.35
C GLN A 65 -15.16 -3.82 -12.81
N GLU A 66 -15.98 -3.28 -13.72
CA GLU A 66 -15.87 -3.55 -15.16
C GLU A 66 -14.54 -3.04 -15.73
N THR A 67 -14.17 -1.80 -15.42
CA THR A 67 -12.89 -1.22 -15.85
C THR A 67 -11.71 -2.02 -15.30
N PHE A 68 -11.81 -2.46 -14.05
CA PHE A 68 -10.81 -3.32 -13.42
C PHE A 68 -10.62 -4.64 -14.18
N ARG A 69 -11.71 -5.34 -14.54
CA ARG A 69 -11.63 -6.58 -15.32
C ARG A 69 -11.02 -6.34 -16.70
N LYS A 70 -11.42 -5.27 -17.39
CA LYS A 70 -10.84 -4.87 -18.69
C LYS A 70 -9.33 -4.62 -18.58
N ARG A 71 -8.88 -3.93 -17.53
CA ARG A 71 -7.45 -3.71 -17.23
C ARG A 71 -6.72 -5.02 -16.96
N CYS A 72 -7.31 -5.94 -16.20
CA CYS A 72 -6.71 -7.25 -15.95
C CYS A 72 -6.55 -8.04 -17.24
N SER A 73 -7.61 -8.11 -18.07
CA SER A 73 -7.56 -8.77 -19.39
C SER A 73 -6.46 -8.19 -20.28
N PHE A 74 -6.40 -6.85 -20.38
CA PHE A 74 -5.37 -6.15 -21.13
C PHE A 74 -3.96 -6.49 -20.63
N LEU A 75 -3.70 -6.27 -19.33
CA LEU A 75 -2.39 -6.51 -18.73
C LEU A 75 -1.97 -7.97 -18.88
N ARG A 76 -2.90 -8.92 -18.82
CA ARG A 76 -2.59 -10.34 -18.89
C ARG A 76 -1.87 -10.76 -20.18
N THR A 77 -2.13 -10.04 -21.27
CA THR A 77 -1.43 -10.27 -22.56
C THR A 77 0.07 -9.97 -22.51
N HIS A 78 0.52 -9.22 -21.50
CA HIS A 78 1.90 -8.83 -21.28
C HIS A 78 2.63 -9.69 -20.24
N PHE A 79 1.93 -10.58 -19.55
CA PHE A 79 2.53 -11.46 -18.54
C PHE A 79 2.59 -12.90 -19.06
N PRO A 80 3.68 -13.64 -18.77
CA PRO A 80 3.72 -15.06 -19.08
C PRO A 80 2.60 -15.78 -18.34
N THR A 81 1.97 -16.75 -19.00
CA THR A 81 0.94 -17.61 -18.39
C THR A 81 1.58 -18.45 -17.29
N LYS A 82 1.57 -17.91 -16.06
CA LYS A 82 2.03 -18.61 -14.87
C LYS A 82 0.83 -19.09 -14.07
N PRO A 83 0.83 -20.34 -13.60
CA PRO A 83 -0.18 -20.80 -12.66
C PRO A 83 0.01 -20.04 -11.34
N TYR A 84 -0.94 -19.16 -11.06
CA TYR A 84 -1.06 -18.50 -9.77
C TYR A 84 -1.56 -19.54 -8.74
N LYS A 85 -0.68 -19.99 -7.84
CA LYS A 85 -1.00 -21.11 -6.92
C LYS A 85 -1.97 -20.74 -5.80
N LYS A 86 -1.84 -19.54 -5.23
CA LYS A 86 -2.60 -19.13 -4.01
C LYS A 86 -3.42 -17.86 -4.19
N TYR A 87 -2.93 -16.91 -4.98
CA TYR A 87 -3.53 -15.58 -5.16
C TYR A 87 -3.58 -15.28 -6.65
N SER A 88 -4.68 -14.75 -7.17
CA SER A 88 -4.85 -14.51 -8.60
C SER A 88 -3.95 -13.38 -9.14
N PHE A 89 -3.85 -13.31 -10.47
CA PHE A 89 -3.23 -12.17 -11.16
C PHE A 89 -4.02 -10.89 -10.89
N GLU A 90 -5.35 -11.00 -10.88
CA GLU A 90 -6.29 -9.94 -10.58
C GLU A 90 -5.97 -9.36 -9.19
N ARG A 91 -5.70 -10.23 -8.20
CA ARG A 91 -5.26 -9.76 -6.88
C ARG A 91 -3.93 -9.00 -6.93
N ALA A 92 -2.97 -9.43 -7.76
CA ALA A 92 -1.72 -8.69 -7.95
C ALA A 92 -1.95 -7.29 -8.56
N VAL A 93 -2.82 -7.19 -9.57
CA VAL A 93 -3.22 -5.92 -10.18
C VAL A 93 -3.94 -5.03 -9.15
N ALA A 94 -4.85 -5.60 -8.35
CA ALA A 94 -5.56 -4.87 -7.30
C ALA A 94 -4.62 -4.35 -6.21
N CYS A 95 -3.67 -5.17 -5.73
CA CYS A 95 -2.61 -4.72 -4.82
C CYS A 95 -1.83 -3.54 -5.43
N THR A 96 -1.56 -3.58 -6.73
CA THR A 96 -0.82 -2.50 -7.41
C THR A 96 -1.61 -1.21 -7.44
N LEU A 97 -2.87 -1.26 -7.87
CA LEU A 97 -3.75 -0.07 -7.92
C LEU A 97 -3.98 0.52 -6.53
N PHE A 98 -4.21 -0.34 -5.53
CA PHE A 98 -4.36 0.09 -4.15
C PHE A 98 -3.08 0.74 -3.63
N HIS A 99 -1.92 0.12 -3.86
CA HIS A 99 -0.63 0.65 -3.42
C HIS A 99 -0.35 2.03 -4.01
N LEU A 100 -0.50 2.18 -5.33
CA LEU A 100 -0.30 3.46 -6.03
C LEU A 100 -1.34 4.53 -5.65
N GLY A 101 -2.55 4.11 -5.29
CA GLY A 101 -3.65 4.98 -4.91
C GLY A 101 -3.73 5.30 -3.42
N SER A 102 -2.90 4.67 -2.57
CA SER A 102 -2.91 4.85 -1.12
C SER A 102 -1.65 5.60 -0.65
N SER A 103 -1.74 6.32 0.47
CA SER A 103 -0.56 6.85 1.16
C SER A 103 0.18 5.79 2.00
N GLY A 104 -0.26 4.53 1.94
CA GLY A 104 0.27 3.41 2.72
C GLY A 104 1.41 2.66 2.01
N GLY A 105 2.18 1.89 2.78
CA GLY A 105 3.25 1.05 2.26
C GLY A 105 2.78 -0.36 1.87
N PHE A 106 3.75 -1.21 1.51
CA PHE A 106 3.49 -2.61 1.15
C PHE A 106 2.87 -3.44 2.27
N ARG A 107 3.07 -3.06 3.54
CA ARG A 107 2.49 -3.81 4.67
C ARG A 107 0.98 -3.59 4.71
N GLU A 108 0.56 -2.35 4.57
CA GLU A 108 -0.83 -1.92 4.57
C GLU A 108 -1.56 -2.51 3.36
N THR A 109 -0.94 -2.46 2.17
CA THR A 109 -1.48 -3.14 0.97
C THR A 109 -1.59 -4.65 1.19
N ALA A 110 -0.54 -5.31 1.69
CA ALA A 110 -0.56 -6.76 1.87
C ALA A 110 -1.67 -7.20 2.85
N GLN A 111 -1.86 -6.43 3.92
CA GLN A 111 -2.91 -6.63 4.89
C GLN A 111 -4.30 -6.47 4.28
N ALA A 112 -4.54 -5.41 3.49
CA ALA A 112 -5.82 -5.16 2.84
C ALA A 112 -6.27 -6.31 1.91
N PHE A 113 -5.32 -7.02 1.29
CA PHE A 113 -5.62 -8.13 0.38
C PHE A 113 -5.38 -9.52 0.97
N GLY A 114 -5.06 -9.61 2.27
CA GLY A 114 -4.80 -10.88 2.94
C GLY A 114 -3.66 -11.68 2.30
N VAL A 115 -2.62 -10.99 1.82
CA VAL A 115 -1.43 -11.61 1.22
C VAL A 115 -0.20 -11.39 2.10
N SER A 116 0.88 -12.13 1.86
CA SER A 116 2.14 -11.82 2.55
C SER A 116 2.77 -10.55 1.97
N LYS A 117 3.47 -9.77 2.80
CA LYS A 117 4.22 -8.58 2.35
C LYS A 117 5.20 -8.91 1.23
N ALA A 118 5.92 -10.03 1.35
CA ALA A 118 6.87 -10.47 0.33
C ALA A 118 6.18 -10.75 -1.02
N TRP A 119 5.03 -11.43 -1.01
CA TRP A 119 4.25 -11.66 -2.21
C TRP A 119 3.75 -10.35 -2.83
N CYS A 120 3.25 -9.44 -1.99
CA CYS A 120 2.80 -8.11 -2.42
C CYS A 120 3.92 -7.34 -3.13
N ILE A 121 5.12 -7.25 -2.52
CA ILE A 121 6.27 -6.56 -3.10
C ILE A 121 6.63 -7.13 -4.47
N VAL A 122 6.77 -8.45 -4.58
CA VAL A 122 7.17 -9.11 -5.83
C VAL A 122 6.19 -8.81 -6.95
N ASN A 123 4.89 -8.93 -6.68
CA ASN A 123 3.86 -8.80 -7.70
C ASN A 123 3.59 -7.35 -8.07
N VAL A 124 3.51 -6.44 -7.10
CA VAL A 124 3.35 -5.00 -7.38
C VAL A 124 4.53 -4.49 -8.21
N ASN A 125 5.76 -4.84 -7.85
CA ASN A 125 6.93 -4.44 -8.63
C ASN A 125 6.98 -5.07 -10.02
N ALA A 126 6.38 -6.26 -10.23
CA ALA A 126 6.26 -6.84 -11.56
C ALA A 126 5.26 -6.05 -12.43
N VAL A 127 4.08 -5.72 -11.87
CA VAL A 127 3.07 -4.92 -12.58
C VAL A 127 3.57 -3.51 -12.88
N VAL A 128 4.21 -2.83 -11.92
CA VAL A 128 4.79 -1.49 -12.13
C VAL A 128 5.85 -1.49 -13.22
N ARG A 129 6.70 -2.52 -13.29
CA ARG A 129 7.71 -2.64 -14.34
C ARG A 129 7.09 -2.75 -15.74
N GLU A 130 6.03 -3.56 -15.87
CA GLU A 130 5.33 -3.68 -17.15
C GLU A 130 4.62 -2.36 -17.53
N LEU A 131 3.94 -1.72 -16.58
CA LEU A 131 3.34 -0.39 -16.80
C LEU A 131 4.39 0.65 -17.24
N ALA A 132 5.57 0.64 -16.63
CA ALA A 132 6.67 1.54 -16.98
C ALA A 132 7.24 1.24 -18.38
N ALA A 133 7.27 -0.02 -18.80
CA ALA A 133 7.67 -0.42 -20.16
C ALA A 133 6.63 0.01 -21.21
N MET A 134 5.34 -0.03 -20.86
CA MET A 134 4.24 0.39 -21.73
C MET A 134 4.02 1.90 -21.78
N ARG A 135 4.73 2.70 -20.97
CA ARG A 135 4.46 4.14 -20.80
C ARG A 135 4.33 4.90 -22.13
N ALA A 136 5.18 4.61 -23.11
CA ALA A 136 5.18 5.33 -24.39
C ALA A 136 3.96 4.99 -25.26
N LYS A 137 3.33 3.83 -25.03
CA LYS A 137 2.09 3.41 -25.71
C LYS A 137 0.85 3.93 -24.99
N CYS A 138 0.89 3.99 -23.66
CA CYS A 138 -0.27 4.32 -22.83
C CYS A 138 -0.37 5.80 -22.45
N ILE A 139 0.74 6.54 -22.45
CA ILE A 139 0.81 7.94 -22.08
C ILE A 139 1.31 8.72 -23.30
N ARG A 140 0.37 9.35 -24.01
CA ARG A 140 0.67 10.35 -25.04
C ARG A 140 0.46 11.74 -24.43
N LEU A 141 1.54 12.49 -24.30
CA LEU A 141 1.45 13.91 -23.98
C LEU A 141 1.27 14.70 -25.29
N PRO A 142 0.50 15.80 -25.27
CA PRO A 142 0.41 16.68 -26.41
C PRO A 142 1.80 17.22 -26.77
N GLN A 143 2.16 17.19 -28.05
CA GLN A 143 3.49 17.61 -28.53
C GLN A 143 3.47 18.93 -29.29
N THR A 144 2.31 19.40 -29.72
CA THR A 144 2.17 20.64 -30.48
C THR A 144 1.18 21.58 -29.80
N LEU A 145 1.26 22.88 -30.11
CA LEU A 145 0.35 23.90 -29.58
C LEU A 145 -1.11 23.58 -29.92
N GLU A 146 -1.37 23.08 -31.13
CA GLU A 146 -2.71 22.71 -31.59
C GLU A 146 -3.30 21.54 -30.78
N GLU A 147 -2.47 20.62 -30.29
CA GLU A 147 -2.91 19.54 -29.39
C GLU A 147 -3.14 20.04 -27.95
N TRP A 148 -2.45 21.12 -27.55
CA TRP A 148 -2.58 21.73 -26.22
C TRP A 148 -3.80 22.65 -26.09
N ASP A 149 -4.15 23.38 -27.14
CA ASP A 149 -5.28 24.33 -27.17
C ASP A 149 -6.59 23.76 -26.60
N PRO A 150 -7.11 22.59 -27.05
CA PRO A 150 -8.35 22.05 -26.51
C PRO A 150 -8.26 21.63 -25.04
N ILE A 151 -7.07 21.26 -24.56
CA ILE A 151 -6.84 20.90 -23.16
C ILE A 151 -6.87 22.15 -22.29
N ILE A 152 -6.15 23.21 -22.71
CA ILE A 152 -6.09 24.49 -22.01
C ILE A 152 -7.49 25.10 -21.89
N ASP A 153 -8.26 25.10 -22.98
CA ASP A 153 -9.62 25.65 -22.97
C ASP A 153 -10.57 24.85 -22.07
N GLY A 154 -10.37 23.53 -21.94
CA GLY A 154 -11.11 22.69 -20.98
C GLY A 154 -10.85 23.03 -19.51
N PHE A 155 -9.69 23.59 -19.17
CA PHE A 155 -9.35 24.02 -17.80
C PHE A 155 -9.79 25.47 -17.48
N ARG A 156 -10.22 26.24 -18.47
CA ARG A 156 -10.69 27.64 -18.28
C ARG A 156 -12.19 27.74 -17.94
N GLN A 157 -12.91 26.62 -17.97
CA GLN A 157 -14.32 26.51 -17.58
C GLN A 157 -14.45 26.30 -16.08
#